data_AF-A0A0N4WRZ9-F1
#
_entry.id   AF-A0A0N4WRZ9-F1
#
_cell.length_a   1.000
_cell.length_b   1.000
_cell.length_c   1.000
_cell.angle_alpha   90.00
_cell.angle_beta   90.00
_cell.angle_gamma   90.00
#
_symmetry.space_group_name_H-M   'P 1'
#
loop_
_entity.id
_entity.type
_entity.pdbx_description
1 polymer ?
#
loop_
_entity_poly.entity_id
_entity_poly.type
_entity_poly.pdbx_seq_one_letter_code
_entity_poly.pdbx_strand_id
1 'polypeptide(L)'
;MIHFSRYISFFLGKNDLTKARATAERALTVINYREEAEIFNIWTAFLNMEVAYGDDTSTKEVFSRACGNADALKMHKQMAAIYSDNGKNQEADEIYEAMVKKFRADSDDVWTLYGEHLMKTNRADTARDLMKRALTSVPKQRHVPLISRFAQMEFRNGDVERGRTLFESLVTAYPKKTDVWLVYADLCLKHSGIEMARQVLERACALKLSMHKLRPLFRKWMEAEQRFGDDKSRLLLREKAEKYLQMNLEDEVEDLEDV
;
A
#
# COMPACT_ATOMS: atom_id res chain seq x y z
N MET A 1 30.67 -0.64 -1.44
CA MET A 1 29.59 -1.29 -2.18
C MET A 1 29.76 -2.80 -2.40
N ILE A 2 30.59 -3.29 -3.34
CA ILE A 2 30.47 -4.69 -3.84
C ILE A 2 31.23 -5.74 -3.00
N HIS A 3 32.27 -5.35 -2.26
CA HIS A 3 33.18 -6.33 -1.66
C HIS A 3 32.59 -6.98 -0.40
N PHE A 4 32.12 -6.22 0.58
CA PHE A 4 31.70 -6.79 1.87
C PHE A 4 30.44 -7.64 1.79
N SER A 5 29.42 -7.23 1.02
CA SER A 5 28.20 -8.02 0.79
C SER A 5 28.49 -9.34 0.07
N ARG A 6 29.40 -9.33 -0.91
CA ARG A 6 29.88 -10.55 -1.57
C ARG A 6 30.71 -11.43 -0.63
N TYR A 7 31.54 -10.87 0.23
CA TYR A 7 32.30 -11.64 1.23
C TYR A 7 31.39 -12.29 2.27
N ILE A 8 30.38 -11.57 2.78
CA ILE A 8 29.38 -12.13 3.68
C ILE A 8 28.66 -13.30 2.99
N SER A 9 28.19 -13.10 1.75
CA SER A 9 27.54 -14.16 0.96
C SER A 9 28.45 -15.36 0.69
N PHE A 10 29.75 -15.12 0.46
CA PHE A 10 30.75 -16.17 0.26
C PHE A 10 30.98 -17.01 1.52
N PHE A 11 31.08 -16.38 2.69
CA PHE A 11 31.23 -17.12 3.95
C PHE A 11 29.96 -17.85 4.36
N LEU A 12 28.79 -17.29 4.04
CA LEU A 12 27.50 -17.99 4.17
C LEU A 12 27.45 -19.25 3.30
N GLY A 13 27.91 -19.18 2.04
CA GLY A 13 28.01 -20.36 1.17
C GLY A 13 28.96 -21.44 1.67
N LYS A 14 29.88 -21.09 2.59
CA LYS A 14 30.79 -22.04 3.27
C LYS A 14 30.31 -22.44 4.68
N ASN A 15 29.12 -21.99 5.08
CA ASN A 15 28.53 -22.20 6.40
C ASN A 15 29.42 -21.72 7.57
N ASP A 16 30.28 -20.71 7.32
CA ASP A 16 31.18 -20.14 8.33
C ASP A 16 30.57 -18.84 8.90
N LEU A 17 29.62 -19.03 9.81
CA LEU A 17 28.86 -17.93 10.43
C LEU A 17 29.78 -16.97 11.21
N THR A 18 30.81 -17.49 11.88
CA THR A 18 31.75 -16.70 12.67
C THR A 18 32.53 -15.72 11.82
N LYS A 19 33.05 -16.15 10.66
CA LYS A 19 33.74 -15.25 9.74
C LYS A 19 32.80 -14.27 9.06
N ALA A 20 31.58 -14.70 8.77
CA ALA A 20 30.56 -13.82 8.20
C ALA A 20 30.19 -12.68 9.18
N ARG A 21 29.97 -12.99 10.47
CA ARG A 21 29.79 -12.00 11.55
C ARG A 21 30.97 -11.04 11.66
N ALA A 22 32.19 -11.57 11.73
CA ALA A 22 33.40 -10.75 11.81
C ALA A 22 33.57 -9.82 10.59
N THR A 23 33.17 -10.28 9.40
CA THR A 23 33.19 -9.47 8.18
C THR A 23 32.16 -8.34 8.23
N ALA A 24 30.95 -8.61 8.76
CA ALA A 24 29.91 -7.59 8.93
C ALA A 24 30.33 -6.53 9.96
N GLU A 25 30.85 -6.93 11.12
CA GLU A 25 31.39 -6.03 12.15
C GLU A 25 32.53 -5.16 11.62
N ARG A 26 33.45 -5.76 10.86
CA ARG A 26 34.54 -5.01 10.23
C ARG A 26 34.01 -4.03 9.18
N ALA A 27 33.00 -4.41 8.40
CA ALA A 27 32.40 -3.50 7.43
C ALA A 27 31.77 -2.28 8.14
N LEU A 28 31.07 -2.48 9.25
CA LEU A 28 30.46 -1.40 10.03
C LEU A 28 31.46 -0.43 10.65
N THR A 29 32.70 -0.87 10.94
CA THR A 29 33.76 0.01 11.46
C THR A 29 34.57 0.71 10.36
N VAL A 30 34.67 0.11 9.18
CA VAL A 30 35.48 0.64 8.06
C VAL A 30 34.68 1.59 7.16
N ILE A 31 33.37 1.37 7.00
CA ILE A 31 32.53 2.22 6.16
C ILE A 31 32.40 3.60 6.80
N ASN A 32 32.51 4.64 5.98
CA ASN A 32 32.34 6.01 6.41
C ASN A 32 30.90 6.23 6.91
N TYR A 33 30.73 6.85 8.07
CA TYR A 33 29.42 7.14 8.67
C TYR A 33 28.47 7.93 7.75
N ARG A 34 29.01 8.70 6.78
CA ARG A 34 28.22 9.45 5.79
C ARG A 34 27.55 8.55 4.73
N GLU A 35 28.06 7.34 4.56
CA GLU A 35 27.53 6.35 3.62
C GLU A 35 26.36 5.59 4.27
N GLU A 36 25.30 6.31 4.66
CA GLU A 36 24.16 5.75 5.40
C GLU A 36 23.50 4.57 4.68
N ALA A 37 23.43 4.63 3.34
CA ALA A 37 22.87 3.55 2.52
C ALA A 37 23.73 2.28 2.59
N GLU A 38 25.06 2.41 2.61
CA GLU A 38 25.96 1.27 2.72
C GLU A 38 25.87 0.64 4.12
N ILE A 39 25.82 1.47 5.17
CA ILE A 39 25.64 1.01 6.55
C ILE A 39 24.31 0.27 6.69
N PHE A 40 23.22 0.81 6.13
CA PHE A 40 21.91 0.16 6.09
C PHE A 40 21.97 -1.21 5.41
N ASN A 41 22.65 -1.32 4.26
CA ASN A 41 22.79 -2.57 3.52
C ASN A 41 23.57 -3.63 4.31
N ILE A 42 24.63 -3.23 5.02
CA ILE A 42 25.40 -4.15 5.88
C ILE A 42 24.56 -4.63 7.06
N TRP A 43 23.85 -3.75 7.76
CA TRP A 43 22.94 -4.16 8.84
C TRP A 43 21.87 -5.12 8.33
N THR A 44 21.30 -4.86 7.16
CA THR A 44 20.31 -5.73 6.52
C THR A 44 20.88 -7.12 6.23
N ALA A 45 22.10 -7.18 5.69
CA ALA A 45 22.79 -8.46 5.43
C ALA A 45 23.10 -9.20 6.73
N PHE A 46 23.50 -8.47 7.78
CA PHE A 46 23.79 -9.05 9.10
C PHE A 46 22.51 -9.63 9.71
N LEU A 47 21.41 -8.89 9.73
CA LEU A 47 20.12 -9.36 10.24
C LEU A 47 19.60 -10.58 9.47
N ASN A 48 19.68 -10.59 8.14
CA ASN A 48 19.30 -11.74 7.32
C ASN A 48 20.04 -13.02 7.73
N MET A 49 21.34 -12.90 7.96
CA MET A 49 22.19 -14.00 8.39
C MET A 49 21.84 -14.49 9.80
N GLU A 50 21.63 -13.58 10.75
CA GLU A 50 21.24 -13.96 12.11
C GLU A 50 19.86 -14.61 12.16
N VAL A 51 18.89 -14.10 11.39
CA VAL A 51 17.55 -14.69 11.34
C VAL A 51 17.58 -16.09 10.74
N ALA A 52 18.44 -16.33 9.74
CA ALA A 52 18.53 -17.60 9.03
C ALA A 52 19.35 -18.67 9.76
N TYR A 53 20.46 -18.28 10.41
CA TYR A 53 21.44 -19.22 10.96
C TYR A 53 21.82 -18.97 12.42
N GLY A 54 21.47 -17.82 12.97
CA GLY A 54 21.73 -17.44 14.35
C GLY A 54 20.62 -17.86 15.31
N ASP A 55 20.70 -17.31 16.52
CA ASP A 55 19.77 -17.48 17.62
C ASP A 55 18.88 -16.24 17.80
N ASP A 56 17.75 -16.40 18.48
CA ASP A 56 16.81 -15.28 18.71
C ASP A 56 17.45 -14.16 19.55
N THR A 57 18.30 -14.54 20.52
CA THR A 57 19.06 -13.59 21.35
C THR A 57 20.04 -12.77 20.51
N SER A 58 20.88 -13.41 19.68
CA SER A 58 21.80 -12.68 18.81
C SER A 58 21.06 -11.77 17.82
N THR A 59 19.97 -12.25 17.26
CA THR A 59 19.13 -11.50 16.31
C THR A 59 18.59 -10.22 16.95
N LYS A 60 18.05 -10.31 18.17
CA LYS A 60 17.53 -9.16 18.93
C LYS A 60 18.63 -8.17 19.30
N GLU A 61 19.82 -8.65 19.68
CA GLU A 61 20.97 -7.79 19.97
C GLU A 61 21.44 -7.01 18.73
N VAL A 62 21.60 -7.70 17.60
CA VAL A 62 22.00 -7.08 16.32
C VAL A 62 20.93 -6.07 15.88
N PHE A 63 19.64 -6.39 16.01
CA PHE A 63 18.56 -5.47 15.67
C PHE A 63 18.55 -4.21 16.55
N SER A 64 18.76 -4.35 17.85
CA SER A 64 18.87 -3.22 18.79
C SER A 64 20.03 -2.31 18.41
N ARG A 65 21.20 -2.88 18.10
CA ARG A 65 22.36 -2.13 17.62
C ARG A 65 22.11 -1.44 16.28
N ALA A 66 21.42 -2.11 15.35
CA ALA A 66 21.09 -1.54 14.05
C ALA A 66 20.17 -0.31 14.19
N CYS A 67 19.16 -0.40 15.06
CA CYS A 67 18.25 0.71 15.35
C CYS A 67 18.93 1.91 16.06
N GLY A 68 20.04 1.69 16.75
CA GLY A 68 20.82 2.76 17.38
C GLY A 68 21.78 3.48 16.41
N ASN A 69 22.19 2.83 15.34
CA ASN A 69 23.20 3.34 14.40
C ASN A 69 22.63 3.78 13.04
N ALA A 70 21.42 3.35 12.69
CA ALA A 70 20.74 3.68 11.45
C ALA A 70 19.33 4.21 11.73
N ASP A 71 18.64 4.69 10.69
CA ASP A 71 17.24 5.10 10.79
C ASP A 71 16.38 3.96 11.36
N ALA A 72 15.85 4.19 12.56
CA ALA A 72 15.12 3.17 13.31
C ALA A 72 13.88 2.71 12.54
N LEU A 73 13.13 3.61 11.89
CA LEU A 73 11.92 3.22 11.16
C LEU A 73 12.27 2.34 9.96
N LYS A 74 13.30 2.69 9.19
CA LYS A 74 13.77 1.87 8.07
C LYS A 74 14.27 0.50 8.56
N MET A 75 15.00 0.45 9.68
CA MET A 75 15.44 -0.82 10.29
C MET A 75 14.26 -1.70 10.71
N HIS A 76 13.22 -1.14 11.36
CA HIS A 76 12.06 -1.92 11.75
C HIS A 76 11.29 -2.44 10.52
N LYS A 77 11.10 -1.61 9.50
CA LYS A 77 10.48 -2.01 8.22
C LYS A 77 11.24 -3.18 7.59
N GLN A 78 12.57 -3.08 7.56
CA GLN A 78 13.42 -4.12 7.00
C GLN A 78 13.35 -5.41 7.83
N MET A 79 13.40 -5.31 9.16
CA MET A 79 13.32 -6.48 10.04
C MET A 79 12.00 -7.23 9.90
N ALA A 80 10.88 -6.50 9.82
CA ALA A 80 9.56 -7.08 9.60
C ALA A 80 9.48 -7.81 8.25
N ALA A 81 10.09 -7.26 7.20
CA ALA A 81 10.20 -7.92 5.90
C ALA A 81 11.04 -9.21 5.99
N ILE A 82 12.20 -9.16 6.64
CA ILE A 82 13.09 -10.33 6.82
C ILE A 82 12.35 -11.46 7.55
N TYR A 83 11.64 -11.16 8.65
CA TYR A 83 10.87 -12.18 9.36
C TYR A 83 9.72 -12.73 8.52
N SER A 84 9.01 -11.88 7.78
CA SER A 84 7.95 -12.31 6.87
C SER A 84 8.48 -13.23 5.75
N ASP A 85 9.65 -12.93 5.19
CA ASP A 85 10.27 -13.72 4.11
C ASP A 85 10.78 -15.07 4.63
N ASN A 86 11.18 -15.15 5.91
CA ASN A 86 11.59 -16.40 6.57
C ASN A 86 10.42 -17.18 7.19
N GLY A 87 9.17 -16.74 7.00
CA GLY A 87 7.97 -17.38 7.55
C GLY A 87 7.80 -17.25 9.07
N LYS A 88 8.62 -16.42 9.73
CA LYS A 88 8.58 -16.13 11.18
C LYS A 88 7.49 -15.09 11.48
N ASN A 89 6.23 -15.49 11.29
CA ASN A 89 5.08 -14.58 11.32
C ASN A 89 4.78 -13.99 12.70
N GLN A 90 5.10 -14.69 13.79
CA GLN A 90 4.86 -14.19 15.15
C GLN A 90 5.86 -13.07 15.49
N GLU A 91 7.13 -13.30 15.16
CA GLU A 91 8.21 -12.33 15.33
C GLU A 91 8.00 -11.12 14.42
N ALA A 92 7.51 -11.33 13.19
CA ALA A 92 7.09 -10.22 12.32
C ALA A 92 5.97 -9.37 12.97
N ASP A 93 4.95 -10.00 13.55
CA ASP A 93 3.87 -9.28 14.25
C ASP A 93 4.39 -8.49 15.45
N GLU A 94 5.36 -9.01 16.20
CA GLU A 94 6.00 -8.30 17.32
C GLU A 94 6.69 -7.01 16.83
N ILE A 95 7.44 -7.09 15.72
CA ILE A 95 8.08 -5.92 15.12
C ILE A 95 7.04 -4.92 14.63
N TYR A 96 5.98 -5.37 13.94
CA TYR A 96 4.92 -4.48 13.47
C TYR A 96 4.16 -3.80 14.61
N GLU A 97 3.85 -4.52 15.70
CA GLU A 97 3.18 -3.95 16.86
C GLU A 97 4.09 -2.93 17.58
N ALA A 98 5.39 -3.19 17.67
CA ALA A 98 6.36 -2.22 18.16
C ALA A 98 6.42 -0.97 17.27
N MET A 99 6.39 -1.14 15.95
CA MET A 99 6.37 -0.02 14.99
C MET A 99 5.12 0.83 15.14
N VAL A 100 3.95 0.21 15.21
CA VAL A 100 2.66 0.89 15.39
C VAL A 100 2.68 1.71 16.69
N LYS A 101 3.23 1.17 17.78
CA LYS A 101 3.33 1.90 19.04
C LYS A 101 4.28 3.09 18.97
N LYS A 102 5.45 2.90 18.34
CA LYS A 102 6.56 3.88 18.37
C LYS A 102 6.44 4.96 17.28
N PHE A 103 5.91 4.63 16.11
CA PHE A 103 5.96 5.48 14.92
C PHE A 103 4.58 5.83 14.34
N ARG A 104 3.48 5.58 15.07
CA ARG A 104 2.10 5.90 14.63
C ARG A 104 1.87 7.33 14.17
N ALA A 105 2.63 8.30 14.69
CA ALA A 105 2.50 9.71 14.33
C ALA A 105 3.29 10.05 13.05
N ASP A 106 4.40 9.34 12.82
CA ASP A 106 5.40 9.70 11.82
C ASP A 106 5.12 9.07 10.45
N SER A 107 4.44 7.92 10.41
CA SER A 107 4.19 7.21 9.15
C SER A 107 2.88 6.42 9.18
N ASP A 108 1.91 6.86 8.37
CA ASP A 108 0.66 6.13 8.13
C ASP A 108 0.91 4.77 7.45
N ASP A 109 2.05 4.64 6.76
CA ASP A 109 2.45 3.43 6.07
C ASP A 109 2.66 2.26 7.02
N VAL A 110 2.89 2.50 8.32
CA VAL A 110 3.11 1.42 9.28
C VAL A 110 1.85 0.55 9.44
N TRP A 111 0.68 1.18 9.51
CA TRP A 111 -0.60 0.45 9.61
C TRP A 111 -0.91 -0.32 8.34
N THR A 112 -0.61 0.26 7.17
CA THR A 112 -0.86 -0.40 5.88
C THR A 112 0.11 -1.57 5.68
N LEU A 113 1.40 -1.42 6.01
CA LEU A 113 2.38 -2.50 5.94
C LEU A 113 2.00 -3.67 6.85
N TYR A 114 1.57 -3.40 8.07
CA TYR A 114 1.13 -4.46 8.97
C TYR A 114 -0.15 -5.15 8.46
N GLY A 115 -1.11 -4.36 7.95
CA GLY A 115 -2.29 -4.89 7.27
C GLY A 115 -1.93 -5.80 6.09
N GLU A 116 -0.99 -5.40 5.24
CA GLU A 116 -0.54 -6.23 4.11
C GLU A 116 0.11 -7.54 4.57
N HIS A 117 0.91 -7.51 5.64
CA HIS A 117 1.50 -8.73 6.21
C HIS A 117 0.42 -9.70 6.73
N LEU A 118 -0.58 -9.20 7.47
CA LEU A 118 -1.70 -10.00 7.96
C LEU A 118 -2.52 -10.61 6.81
N MET A 119 -2.76 -9.84 5.75
CA MET A 119 -3.49 -10.32 4.57
C MET A 119 -2.69 -11.37 3.78
N LYS A 120 -1.37 -11.20 3.64
CA LYS A 120 -0.48 -12.19 2.99
C LYS A 120 -0.41 -13.51 3.77
N THR A 121 -0.53 -13.45 5.09
CA THR A 121 -0.50 -14.62 5.99
C THR A 121 -1.88 -15.24 6.20
N ASN A 122 -2.88 -14.86 5.39
CA ASN A 122 -4.26 -15.35 5.42
C ASN A 122 -4.99 -15.09 6.76
N ARG A 123 -4.62 -13.99 7.45
CA ARG A 123 -5.20 -13.55 8.72
C ARG A 123 -6.06 -12.30 8.51
N ALA A 124 -7.06 -12.39 7.63
CA ALA A 124 -7.91 -11.26 7.28
C ALA A 124 -8.69 -10.70 8.48
N ASP A 125 -9.11 -11.56 9.42
CA ASP A 125 -9.86 -11.17 10.61
C ASP A 125 -9.06 -10.22 11.50
N THR A 126 -7.79 -10.53 11.74
CA THR A 126 -6.90 -9.66 12.53
C THR A 126 -6.53 -8.40 11.77
N ALA A 127 -6.39 -8.45 10.43
CA ALA A 127 -6.20 -7.26 9.60
C ALA A 127 -7.39 -6.29 9.71
N ARG A 128 -8.61 -6.83 9.80
CA ARG A 128 -9.84 -6.04 9.97
C ARG A 128 -9.90 -5.37 11.34
N ASP A 129 -9.51 -6.08 12.40
CA ASP A 129 -9.42 -5.48 13.73
C ASP A 129 -8.28 -4.46 13.84
N LEU A 130 -7.18 -4.69 13.14
CA LEU A 130 -6.10 -3.73 12.98
C LEU A 130 -6.59 -2.44 12.31
N MET A 131 -7.40 -2.53 11.24
CA MET A 131 -7.98 -1.36 10.58
C MET A 131 -8.82 -0.52 11.55
N LYS A 132 -9.65 -1.16 12.39
CA LYS A 132 -10.43 -0.44 13.41
C LYS A 132 -9.53 0.30 14.40
N ARG A 133 -8.46 -0.36 14.88
CA ARG A 133 -7.44 0.25 15.76
C ARG A 133 -6.69 1.40 15.08
N ALA A 134 -6.42 1.29 13.78
CA ALA A 134 -5.77 2.33 13.02
C ALA A 134 -6.66 3.59 12.90
N LEU A 135 -7.97 3.40 12.65
CA LEU A 135 -8.94 4.51 12.55
C LEU A 135 -9.14 5.28 13.87
N THR A 136 -8.97 4.63 15.03
CA THR A 136 -9.01 5.34 16.32
C THR A 136 -7.73 6.10 16.62
N SER A 137 -6.61 5.72 16.00
CA SER A 137 -5.29 6.31 16.25
C SER A 137 -4.93 7.43 15.27
N VAL A 138 -5.43 7.35 14.03
CA VAL A 138 -5.08 8.24 12.93
C VAL A 138 -6.09 9.41 12.82
N PRO A 139 -5.65 10.65 12.48
CA PRO A 139 -6.55 11.79 12.27
C PRO A 139 -7.55 11.58 11.13
N LYS A 140 -8.73 12.20 11.24
CA LYS A 140 -9.83 12.06 10.25
C LYS A 140 -9.44 12.37 8.81
N GLN A 141 -8.51 13.32 8.58
CA GLN A 141 -8.06 13.67 7.23
C GLN A 141 -7.39 12.49 6.50
N ARG A 142 -6.79 11.57 7.26
CA ARG A 142 -6.05 10.41 6.78
C ARG A 142 -6.90 9.12 6.74
N HIS A 143 -8.16 9.16 7.21
CA HIS A 143 -9.06 8.01 7.20
C HIS A 143 -9.36 7.53 5.78
N VAL A 144 -9.63 8.44 4.84
CA VAL A 144 -9.99 8.04 3.46
C VAL A 144 -8.87 7.27 2.76
N PRO A 145 -7.61 7.75 2.73
CA PRO A 145 -6.50 6.97 2.18
C PRO A 145 -6.30 5.63 2.89
N LEU A 146 -6.39 5.60 4.22
CA LEU A 146 -6.20 4.39 5.01
C LEU A 146 -7.25 3.31 4.68
N ILE A 147 -8.53 3.66 4.71
CA ILE A 147 -9.63 2.73 4.37
C ILE A 147 -9.49 2.27 2.91
N SER A 148 -9.14 3.18 1.99
CA SER A 148 -8.92 2.83 0.58
C SER A 148 -7.81 1.79 0.41
N ARG A 149 -6.73 1.88 1.21
CA ARG A 149 -5.63 0.91 1.20
C ARG A 149 -6.07 -0.44 1.75
N PHE A 150 -6.78 -0.48 2.88
CA PHE A 150 -7.32 -1.73 3.42
C PHE A 150 -8.33 -2.39 2.48
N ALA A 151 -9.21 -1.61 1.87
CA ALA A 151 -10.15 -2.12 0.87
C ALA A 151 -9.43 -2.72 -0.34
N GLN A 152 -8.37 -2.06 -0.85
CA GLN A 152 -7.52 -2.63 -1.91
C GLN A 152 -6.85 -3.95 -1.50
N MET A 153 -6.54 -4.15 -0.22
CA MET A 153 -6.00 -5.42 0.28
C MET A 153 -7.08 -6.50 0.31
N GLU A 154 -8.30 -6.18 0.73
CA GLU A 154 -9.45 -7.09 0.70
C GLU A 154 -9.75 -7.59 -0.72
N PHE A 155 -9.73 -6.69 -1.72
CA PHE A 155 -9.88 -7.09 -3.12
C PHE A 155 -8.79 -8.05 -3.62
N ARG A 156 -7.55 -7.91 -3.13
CA ARG A 156 -6.40 -8.67 -3.62
C ARG A 156 -6.21 -10.01 -2.90
N ASN A 157 -6.44 -10.03 -1.59
CA ASN A 157 -6.00 -11.11 -0.70
C ASN A 157 -7.08 -11.57 0.28
N GLY A 158 -8.22 -10.87 0.35
CA GLY A 158 -9.30 -11.18 1.29
C GLY A 158 -10.63 -11.37 0.57
N ASP A 159 -11.65 -10.67 1.05
CA ASP A 159 -13.01 -10.79 0.55
C ASP A 159 -13.39 -9.59 -0.32
N VAL A 160 -13.64 -9.86 -1.61
CA VAL A 160 -14.03 -8.87 -2.61
C VAL A 160 -15.33 -8.15 -2.23
N GLU A 161 -16.27 -8.81 -1.56
CA GLU A 161 -17.52 -8.19 -1.10
C GLU A 161 -17.26 -7.20 0.05
N ARG A 162 -16.32 -7.51 0.94
CA ARG A 162 -15.90 -6.59 2.00
C ARG A 162 -15.15 -5.40 1.45
N GLY A 163 -14.25 -5.64 0.50
CA GLY A 163 -13.58 -4.57 -0.25
C GLY A 163 -14.59 -3.61 -0.87
N ARG A 164 -15.63 -4.15 -1.54
CA ARG A 164 -16.75 -3.36 -2.07
C ARG A 164 -17.49 -2.59 -0.99
N THR A 165 -17.89 -3.24 0.10
CA THR A 165 -18.59 -2.60 1.22
C THR A 165 -17.80 -1.40 1.76
N LEU A 166 -16.47 -1.51 1.89
CA LEU A 166 -15.63 -0.40 2.33
C LEU A 166 -15.63 0.74 1.31
N PHE A 167 -15.47 0.46 0.02
CA PHE A 167 -15.54 1.51 -1.00
C PHE A 167 -16.93 2.14 -1.13
N GLU A 168 -18.02 1.37 -1.02
CA GLU A 168 -19.39 1.89 -0.98
C GLU A 168 -19.57 2.87 0.19
N SER A 169 -19.03 2.54 1.37
CA SER A 169 -19.03 3.44 2.51
C SER A 169 -18.27 4.74 2.24
N LEU A 170 -17.12 4.65 1.56
CA LEU A 170 -16.29 5.81 1.22
C LEU A 170 -16.95 6.72 0.19
N VAL A 171 -17.52 6.16 -0.87
CA VAL A 171 -18.16 6.96 -1.93
C VAL A 171 -19.48 7.57 -1.47
N THR A 172 -20.17 6.92 -0.53
CA THR A 172 -21.38 7.47 0.11
C THR A 172 -21.02 8.63 1.04
N ALA A 173 -19.96 8.50 1.83
CA ALA A 173 -19.51 9.55 2.74
C ALA A 173 -18.82 10.72 2.02
N TYR A 174 -18.12 10.45 0.93
CA TYR A 174 -17.32 11.44 0.17
C TYR A 174 -17.63 11.40 -1.34
N PRO A 175 -18.88 11.67 -1.77
CA PRO A 175 -19.28 11.51 -3.16
C PRO A 175 -18.52 12.42 -4.14
N LYS A 176 -18.02 13.57 -3.66
CA LYS A 176 -17.26 14.54 -4.47
C LYS A 176 -15.77 14.17 -4.69
N LYS A 177 -15.29 13.08 -4.08
CA LYS A 177 -13.92 12.57 -4.21
C LYS A 177 -13.80 11.59 -5.38
N THR A 178 -13.58 12.14 -6.57
CA THR A 178 -13.47 11.40 -7.83
C THR A 178 -12.35 10.36 -7.84
N ASP A 179 -11.26 10.62 -7.12
CA ASP A 179 -10.13 9.70 -6.93
C ASP A 179 -10.57 8.36 -6.32
N VAL A 180 -11.47 8.39 -5.32
CA VAL A 180 -12.00 7.18 -4.69
C VAL A 180 -12.86 6.38 -5.68
N TRP A 181 -13.69 7.06 -6.47
CA TRP A 181 -14.53 6.41 -7.51
C TRP A 181 -13.68 5.73 -8.59
N LEU A 182 -12.62 6.39 -9.06
CA LEU A 182 -11.73 5.83 -10.07
C LEU A 182 -11.03 4.56 -9.57
N VAL A 183 -10.48 4.59 -8.35
CA VAL A 183 -9.85 3.42 -7.74
C VAL A 183 -10.87 2.30 -7.54
N TYR A 184 -12.09 2.63 -7.09
CA TYR A 184 -13.14 1.65 -6.89
C TYR A 184 -13.55 0.96 -8.20
N ALA A 185 -13.77 1.74 -9.26
CA ALA A 185 -14.09 1.21 -10.59
C ALA A 185 -12.97 0.30 -11.12
N ASP A 186 -11.70 0.69 -10.92
CA ASP A 186 -10.54 -0.12 -11.31
C ASP A 186 -10.49 -1.48 -10.61
N LEU A 187 -10.76 -1.50 -9.31
CA LEU A 187 -10.80 -2.74 -8.53
C LEU A 187 -11.98 -3.63 -8.96
N CYS A 188 -13.15 -3.04 -9.21
CA CYS A 188 -14.29 -3.77 -9.74
C CYS A 188 -14.00 -4.37 -11.13
N LEU A 189 -13.36 -3.62 -12.04
CA LEU A 189 -12.96 -4.16 -13.34
C LEU A 189 -12.05 -5.37 -13.20
N LYS A 190 -11.10 -5.31 -12.26
CA LYS A 190 -10.10 -6.36 -12.07
C LYS A 190 -10.65 -7.61 -11.37
N HIS A 191 -11.56 -7.45 -10.41
CA HIS A 191 -11.96 -8.53 -9.50
C HIS A 191 -13.44 -8.90 -9.54
N SER A 192 -14.32 -8.02 -10.04
CA SER A 192 -15.78 -8.19 -10.03
C SER A 192 -16.42 -8.15 -11.43
N GLY A 193 -15.64 -7.87 -12.47
CA GLY A 193 -16.09 -7.80 -13.86
C GLY A 193 -16.58 -6.43 -14.32
N ILE A 194 -16.77 -6.30 -15.64
CA ILE A 194 -17.13 -5.02 -16.29
C ILE A 194 -18.50 -4.50 -15.85
N GLU A 195 -19.47 -5.38 -15.60
CA GLU A 195 -20.83 -4.94 -15.27
C GLU A 195 -20.88 -4.17 -13.95
N MET A 196 -20.18 -4.68 -12.93
CA MET A 196 -20.06 -3.97 -11.65
C MET A 196 -19.32 -2.64 -11.82
N ALA A 197 -18.28 -2.60 -12.64
CA ALA A 197 -17.56 -1.36 -12.91
C ALA A 197 -18.43 -0.32 -13.64
N ARG A 198 -19.28 -0.75 -14.58
CA ARG A 198 -20.26 0.13 -15.25
C ARG A 198 -21.21 0.76 -14.26
N GLN A 199 -21.78 -0.03 -13.35
CA GLN A 199 -22.70 0.48 -12.33
C GLN A 199 -22.02 1.53 -11.44
N VAL A 200 -20.76 1.30 -11.05
CA VAL A 200 -19.98 2.26 -10.25
C VAL A 200 -19.70 3.53 -11.04
N LEU A 201 -19.26 3.43 -12.30
CA LEU A 201 -18.94 4.58 -13.15
C LEU A 201 -20.19 5.38 -13.54
N GLU A 202 -21.31 4.71 -13.79
CA GLU A 202 -22.59 5.33 -14.06
C GLU A 202 -23.07 6.17 -12.89
N ARG A 203 -23.03 5.60 -11.68
CA ARG A 203 -23.33 6.33 -10.44
C ARG A 203 -22.40 7.52 -10.25
N ALA A 204 -21.10 7.35 -10.50
CA ALA A 204 -20.12 8.43 -10.37
C ALA A 204 -20.39 9.58 -11.37
N CYS A 205 -20.78 9.26 -12.61
CA CYS A 205 -21.08 10.26 -13.65
C CYS A 205 -22.45 10.93 -13.47
N ALA A 206 -23.40 10.27 -12.81
CA ALA A 206 -24.70 10.85 -12.46
C ALA A 206 -24.62 11.89 -11.33
N LEU A 207 -23.47 12.02 -10.66
CA LEU A 207 -23.26 13.04 -9.65
C LEU A 207 -23.14 14.43 -10.29
N LYS A 208 -23.76 15.43 -9.65
CA LYS A 208 -23.60 16.86 -10.02
C LYS A 208 -22.18 17.33 -9.67
N LEU A 209 -21.22 17.03 -10.54
CA LEU A 209 -19.80 17.37 -10.42
C LEU A 209 -19.37 18.28 -11.58
N SER A 210 -18.35 19.10 -11.35
CA SER A 210 -17.80 19.94 -12.43
C SER A 210 -17.20 19.08 -13.55
N MET A 211 -17.22 19.62 -14.77
CA MET A 211 -16.68 18.93 -15.95
C MET A 211 -15.22 18.47 -15.76
N HIS A 212 -14.39 19.24 -15.07
CA HIS A 212 -13.00 18.85 -14.77
C HIS A 212 -12.93 17.53 -13.98
N LYS A 213 -13.89 17.25 -13.09
CA LYS A 213 -13.97 16.02 -12.30
C LYS A 213 -14.68 14.88 -13.05
N LEU A 214 -15.63 15.20 -13.91
CA LEU A 214 -16.34 14.19 -14.72
C LEU A 214 -15.47 13.65 -15.87
N ARG A 215 -14.63 14.49 -16.49
CA ARG A 215 -13.76 14.10 -17.61
C ARG A 215 -12.91 12.84 -17.33
N PRO A 216 -12.20 12.72 -16.18
CA PRO A 216 -11.49 11.49 -15.84
C PRO A 216 -12.38 10.26 -15.72
N LEU A 217 -13.59 10.39 -15.17
CA LEU A 217 -14.55 9.28 -15.01
C LEU A 217 -15.05 8.79 -16.37
N PHE A 218 -15.44 9.70 -17.27
CA PHE A 218 -15.85 9.35 -18.62
C PHE A 218 -14.70 8.72 -19.42
N ARG A 219 -13.48 9.27 -19.32
CA ARG A 219 -12.30 8.66 -19.95
C ARG A 219 -12.11 7.23 -19.47
N LYS A 220 -12.19 7.01 -18.15
CA LYS A 220 -12.05 5.69 -17.56
C LYS A 220 -13.13 4.72 -18.04
N TRP A 221 -14.37 5.18 -18.12
CA TRP A 221 -15.49 4.38 -18.62
C TRP A 221 -15.27 4.00 -20.10
N MET A 222 -14.85 4.94 -20.94
CA MET A 222 -14.53 4.65 -22.34
C MET A 222 -13.39 3.63 -22.47
N GLU A 223 -12.32 3.76 -21.68
CA GLU A 223 -11.22 2.80 -21.66
C GLU A 223 -11.68 1.40 -21.23
N ALA A 224 -12.57 1.31 -20.23
CA ALA A 224 -13.14 0.05 -19.77
C ALA A 224 -13.98 -0.63 -20.85
N GLU A 225 -14.88 0.11 -21.51
CA GLU A 225 -15.72 -0.40 -22.59
C GLU A 225 -14.92 -0.76 -23.85
N GLN A 226 -13.83 -0.03 -24.13
CA GLN A 226 -12.95 -0.36 -25.25
C GLN A 226 -12.21 -1.70 -25.04
N ARG A 227 -11.86 -2.00 -23.79
CA ARG A 227 -11.11 -3.22 -23.45
C ARG A 227 -12.00 -4.44 -23.24
N PHE A 228 -13.17 -4.26 -22.66
CA PHE A 228 -14.01 -5.38 -22.19
C PHE A 228 -15.48 -5.28 -22.62
N GLY A 229 -15.88 -4.21 -23.32
CA GLY A 229 -17.27 -3.90 -23.63
C GLY A 229 -17.68 -4.16 -25.07
N ASP A 230 -18.99 -4.05 -25.32
CA ASP A 230 -19.63 -4.31 -26.60
C ASP A 230 -19.80 -3.03 -27.43
N ASP A 231 -19.96 -3.19 -28.74
CA ASP A 231 -20.13 -2.06 -29.67
C ASP A 231 -21.33 -1.17 -29.31
N LYS A 232 -22.40 -1.78 -28.77
CA LYS A 232 -23.60 -1.09 -28.33
C LYS A 232 -23.37 -0.25 -27.07
N SER A 233 -22.65 -0.76 -26.08
CA SER A 233 -22.37 -0.02 -24.84
C SER A 233 -21.44 1.16 -25.09
N ARG A 234 -20.51 1.04 -26.04
CA ARG A 234 -19.64 2.14 -26.48
C ARG A 234 -20.42 3.28 -27.15
N LEU A 235 -21.41 2.95 -27.97
CA LEU A 235 -22.24 3.96 -28.66
C LEU A 235 -23.12 4.71 -27.65
N LEU A 236 -23.78 3.98 -26.73
CA LEU A 236 -24.56 4.58 -25.64
C LEU A 236 -23.71 5.49 -24.75
N LEU A 237 -22.48 5.09 -24.44
CA LEU A 237 -21.57 5.91 -23.64
C LEU A 237 -21.18 7.21 -24.35
N ARG A 238 -20.95 7.16 -25.68
CA ARG A 238 -20.66 8.37 -26.47
C ARG A 238 -21.85 9.32 -26.49
N GLU A 239 -23.06 8.83 -26.77
CA GLU A 239 -24.27 9.64 -26.74
C GLU A 239 -24.50 10.27 -25.36
N LYS A 240 -24.24 9.51 -24.28
CA LYS A 240 -24.35 10.01 -22.91
C LYS A 240 -23.32 11.11 -22.65
N ALA A 241 -22.05 10.90 -23.01
CA ALA A 241 -20.99 11.89 -22.84
C ALA A 241 -21.25 13.18 -23.64
N GLU A 242 -21.77 13.07 -24.87
CA GLU A 242 -22.14 14.21 -25.71
C GLU A 242 -23.30 15.01 -25.11
N LYS A 243 -24.36 14.35 -24.63
CA LYS A 243 -25.46 15.04 -23.94
C LYS A 243 -24.99 15.79 -22.69
N TYR A 244 -24.10 15.18 -21.90
CA TYR A 244 -23.53 15.84 -20.72
C TYR A 244 -22.61 17.03 -21.07
N LEU A 245 -21.97 17.01 -22.23
CA LEU A 245 -21.20 18.16 -22.73
C LEU A 245 -22.13 19.29 -23.18
N GLN A 246 -23.21 18.95 -23.90
CA GLN A 246 -24.20 19.92 -24.39
C GLN A 246 -24.94 20.61 -23.23
N MET A 247 -25.48 19.85 -22.27
CA MET A 247 -26.19 20.41 -21.12
C MET A 247 -25.32 21.36 -20.29
N ASN A 248 -24.05 21.02 -20.06
CA ASN A 248 -23.15 21.90 -19.31
C ASN A 248 -22.69 23.14 -20.10
N LEU A 249 -22.63 23.06 -21.44
CA LEU A 249 -22.37 24.21 -22.30
C LEU A 249 -23.55 25.18 -22.29
N GLU A 250 -24.77 24.67 -22.20
CA GLU A 250 -26.00 25.47 -22.05
C GLU A 250 -26.05 26.14 -20.65
N ASP A 251 -25.73 25.40 -19.58
CA ASP A 251 -25.66 25.94 -18.21
C ASP A 251 -24.58 27.05 -18.07
N GLU A 252 -23.40 26.90 -18.70
CA GLU A 252 -22.34 27.94 -18.70
C GLU A 252 -22.74 29.20 -19.51
N VAL A 253 -23.66 29.08 -20.48
CA VAL A 253 -24.16 30.21 -21.29
C VAL A 253 -25.28 30.95 -20.55
N GLU A 254 -26.19 30.24 -19.87
CA GLU A 254 -27.22 30.87 -19.01
C GLU A 254 -26.58 31.67 -17.86
N ASP A 255 -25.56 31.13 -17.19
CA ASP A 255 -24.81 31.82 -16.13
C ASP A 255 -24.08 33.10 -16.64
N LEU A 256 -23.82 33.22 -17.94
CA LEU A 256 -23.19 34.40 -18.57
C LEU A 256 -24.22 35.41 -19.10
N GLU A 257 -25.46 34.98 -19.37
CA GLU A 257 -26.55 35.84 -19.80
C GLU A 257 -27.29 36.51 -18.61
N ASP A 258 -27.14 35.95 -17.41
CA ASP A 258 -27.73 36.45 -16.15
C ASP A 258 -26.82 37.43 -15.34
N VAL A 259 -25.70 37.91 -15.92
CA VAL A 259 -24.75 38.90 -15.32
C VAL A 259 -24.72 40.21 -16.10
#